data_AF-A0A9C8ZHU7-F1
#
_entry.id   AF-A0A9C8ZHU7-F1
#
_cell.length_a   1.000
_cell.length_b   1.000
_cell.length_c   1.000
_cell.angle_alpha   90.00
_cell.angle_beta   90.00
_cell.angle_gamma   90.00
#
_symmetry.space_group_name_H-M   'P 1'
#
loop_
_entity.id
_entity.type
_entity.pdbx_description
1 polymer ?
#
loop_
_entity_poly.entity_id
_entity_poly.type
_entity_poly.pdbx_seq_one_letter_code
_entity_poly.pdbx_strand_id
1 'polypeptide(L)'
;MSTNQQDQKSSALPKAWIVPIRLGIYSVLAACSAYIYFNVGDLGFTHYLVIISIVAVAAMALLDCKVSEAYWKKREKDEQASE
;
A
#
# COMPACT_ATOMS: atom_id res chain seq x y z
N MET A 1 -26.15 31.32 -6.02
CA MET A 1 -25.97 30.51 -4.82
C MET A 1 -26.17 29.05 -5.21
N SER A 2 -25.06 28.35 -5.49
CA SER A 2 -24.97 26.88 -5.57
C SER A 2 -23.65 26.52 -4.91
N THR A 3 -23.74 26.40 -3.59
CA THR A 3 -22.78 25.78 -2.70
C THR A 3 -22.63 24.30 -3.04
N ASN A 4 -21.39 23.83 -3.18
CA ASN A 4 -20.85 22.54 -2.72
C ASN A 4 -19.41 22.46 -3.27
N GLN A 5 -18.53 23.25 -2.69
CA GLN A 5 -17.55 22.77 -1.71
C GLN A 5 -16.67 21.65 -2.28
N GLN A 6 -15.45 22.06 -2.66
CA GLN A 6 -14.24 21.33 -2.32
C GLN A 6 -14.35 19.81 -2.51
N ASP A 7 -14.08 19.36 -3.73
CA ASP A 7 -13.11 18.28 -3.92
C ASP A 7 -11.86 18.67 -3.12
N GLN A 8 -11.88 18.38 -1.82
CA GLN A 8 -10.69 18.38 -0.99
C GLN A 8 -9.72 17.48 -1.74
N LYS A 9 -8.60 18.07 -2.19
CA LYS A 9 -7.37 17.39 -2.58
C LYS A 9 -7.04 16.38 -1.48
N SER A 10 -7.67 15.21 -1.53
CA SER A 10 -7.46 14.18 -0.55
C SER A 10 -6.14 13.54 -0.91
N SER A 11 -5.16 13.63 -0.02
CA SER A 11 -3.87 12.91 -0.15
C SER A 11 -4.06 11.38 -0.09
N ALA A 12 -5.29 10.88 0.04
CA ALA A 12 -5.60 9.48 0.01
C ALA A 12 -5.50 8.93 -1.43
N LEU A 13 -4.91 7.74 -1.56
CA LEU A 13 -4.87 7.04 -2.84
C LEU A 13 -6.30 6.76 -3.34
N PRO A 14 -6.57 6.91 -4.65
CA PRO A 14 -7.88 6.58 -5.22
C PRO A 14 -8.20 5.10 -4.97
N LYS A 15 -9.43 4.83 -4.51
CA LYS A 15 -9.89 3.50 -4.06
C LYS A 15 -9.61 2.38 -5.07
N ALA A 16 -9.71 2.69 -6.36
CA ALA A 16 -9.43 1.75 -7.46
C ALA A 16 -7.98 1.26 -7.53
N TRP A 17 -7.02 2.03 -7.00
CA TRP A 17 -5.59 1.74 -7.07
C TRP A 17 -5.03 1.03 -5.83
N ILE A 18 -5.74 1.08 -4.70
CA ILE A 18 -5.29 0.45 -3.43
C ILE A 18 -5.11 -1.07 -3.62
N VAL A 19 -6.09 -1.73 -4.23
CA VAL A 19 -6.07 -3.18 -4.45
C VAL A 19 -4.93 -3.62 -5.38
N PRO A 20 -4.76 -3.05 -6.59
CA PRO A 20 -3.67 -3.46 -7.48
C PRO A 20 -2.27 -3.13 -6.91
N ILE A 21 -2.10 -2.00 -6.21
CA ILE A 21 -0.83 -1.68 -5.55
C ILE A 21 -0.51 -2.71 -4.47
N ARG A 22 -1.49 -3.04 -3.63
CA ARG A 22 -1.32 -4.05 -2.57
C ARG A 22 -0.97 -5.43 -3.16
N LEU A 23 -1.62 -5.82 -4.26
CA LEU A 23 -1.33 -7.06 -4.96
C LEU A 23 0.09 -7.08 -5.55
N GLY A 24 0.52 -5.96 -6.14
CA GLY A 24 1.88 -5.79 -6.66
C GLY A 24 2.93 -5.91 -5.56
N ILE A 25 2.71 -5.26 -4.41
CA ILE A 25 3.61 -5.37 -3.24
C ILE A 25 3.72 -6.82 -2.77
N TYR A 26 2.60 -7.54 -2.67
CA TYR A 26 2.63 -8.95 -2.28
C TYR A 26 3.37 -9.83 -3.30
N SER A 27 3.25 -9.54 -4.60
CA SER A 27 4.02 -10.25 -5.63
C SER A 27 5.52 -10.04 -5.47
N VAL A 28 5.96 -8.81 -5.19
CA VAL A 28 7.38 -8.49 -4.96
C VAL A 28 7.89 -9.19 -3.72
N LEU A 29 7.12 -9.18 -2.63
CA LEU A 29 7.47 -9.89 -1.40
C LEU A 29 7.61 -11.41 -1.64
N ALA A 30 6.68 -12.00 -2.39
CA ALA A 30 6.75 -13.42 -2.76
C ALA A 30 8.00 -13.74 -3.60
N ALA A 31 8.34 -12.87 -4.55
CA ALA A 31 9.56 -13.02 -5.36
C ALA A 31 10.83 -12.92 -4.51
N CYS A 32 10.90 -11.97 -3.58
CA CYS A 32 12.01 -11.87 -2.62
C CYS A 32 12.12 -13.11 -1.73
N SER A 33 10.99 -13.62 -1.22
CA SER A 33 10.99 -14.86 -0.42
C SER A 33 11.48 -16.06 -1.23
N ALA A 34 11.05 -16.20 -2.48
CA ALA A 34 11.54 -17.26 -3.37
C ALA A 34 13.04 -17.11 -3.65
N TYR A 35 13.51 -15.88 -3.91
CA TYR A 35 14.92 -15.60 -4.15
C TYR A 35 15.80 -16.02 -2.96
N ILE A 36 15.40 -15.67 -1.74
CA ILE A 36 16.10 -16.09 -0.53
C ILE A 36 16.10 -17.63 -0.44
N TYR A 37 14.94 -18.27 -0.61
CA TYR A 37 14.81 -19.71 -0.47
C TYR A 37 15.74 -20.48 -1.43
N PHE A 38 15.83 -20.07 -2.70
CA PHE A 38 16.69 -20.72 -3.68
C PHE A 38 18.18 -20.38 -3.53
N ASN A 39 18.51 -19.24 -2.93
CA ASN A 39 19.90 -18.75 -2.82
C ASN A 39 20.41 -18.69 -1.37
N VAL A 40 19.79 -19.39 -0.42
CA VAL A 40 20.13 -19.37 1.03
C VAL A 40 21.63 -19.67 1.28
N GLY A 41 22.27 -20.47 0.43
CA GLY A 41 23.68 -20.83 0.54
C GLY A 41 24.68 -19.86 -0.08
N ASP A 42 24.23 -18.93 -0.92
CA ASP A 42 25.06 -17.96 -1.67
C ASP A 42 24.61 -16.50 -1.44
N LEU A 43 23.84 -16.28 -0.38
CA LEU A 43 23.27 -14.96 -0.08
C LEU A 43 24.33 -14.03 0.51
N GLY A 44 25.01 -13.28 -0.36
CA GLY A 44 25.97 -12.25 0.05
C GLY A 44 25.34 -11.10 0.84
N PHE A 45 26.16 -10.41 1.65
CA PHE A 45 25.72 -9.28 2.50
C PHE A 45 24.98 -8.17 1.74
N THR A 46 25.38 -7.91 0.49
CA THR A 46 24.72 -6.94 -0.40
C THR A 46 23.28 -7.31 -0.74
N HIS A 47 22.96 -8.60 -0.88
CA HIS A 47 21.59 -9.05 -1.14
C HIS A 47 20.69 -8.80 0.07
N TYR A 48 21.19 -9.00 1.29
CA TYR A 48 20.45 -8.67 2.51
C TYR A 48 20.10 -7.18 2.59
N LEU A 49 21.04 -6.29 2.29
CA LEU A 49 20.78 -4.84 2.29
C LEU A 49 19.67 -4.47 1.31
N VAL A 50 19.73 -5.00 0.08
CA VAL A 50 18.72 -4.74 -0.95
C VAL A 50 17.35 -5.28 -0.54
N ILE A 51 17.28 -6.52 -0.05
CA ILE A 51 16.03 -7.15 0.38
C ILE A 51 15.39 -6.37 1.53
N ILE A 52 16.18 -5.98 2.55
CA ILE A 52 15.68 -5.23 3.70
C ILE A 52 15.12 -3.87 3.25
N SER A 53 15.79 -3.17 2.34
CA SER A 53 15.28 -1.91 1.78
C SER A 53 13.95 -2.10 1.03
N ILE A 54 13.83 -3.15 0.21
CA ILE A 54 12.58 -3.46 -0.51
C ILE A 54 11.45 -3.75 0.48
N VAL A 55 11.70 -4.54 1.52
CA VAL A 55 10.71 -4.85 2.56
C VAL A 55 10.28 -3.58 3.30
N ALA A 56 11.21 -2.67 3.60
CA ALA A 56 10.89 -1.40 4.26
C ALA A 56 9.97 -0.52 3.41
N VAL A 57 10.28 -0.37 2.10
CA VAL A 57 9.44 0.40 1.17
C VAL A 57 8.08 -0.25 0.99
N ALA A 58 8.02 -1.58 0.86
CA ALA A 58 6.78 -2.35 0.79
C ALA A 58 5.90 -2.12 2.03
N ALA A 59 6.49 -2.12 3.23
CA ALA A 59 5.77 -1.87 4.47
C ALA A 59 5.19 -0.45 4.53
N MET A 60 5.96 0.58 4.13
CA MET A 60 5.45 1.96 4.06
C MET A 60 4.29 2.08 3.07
N ALA A 61 4.43 1.51 1.87
CA ALA A 61 3.38 1.55 0.87
C ALA A 61 2.09 0.82 1.31
N LEU A 62 2.22 -0.28 2.07
CA LEU A 62 1.07 -0.96 2.67
C LEU A 62 0.40 -0.14 3.78
N LEU A 63 1.17 0.61 4.56
CA LEU A 63 0.64 1.54 5.57
C LEU A 63 -0.13 2.68 4.90
N ASP A 64 0.41 3.27 3.84
CA ASP A 64 -0.28 4.31 3.06
C ASP A 64 -1.58 3.80 2.42
N CYS A 65 -1.56 2.57 1.91
CA CYS A 65 -2.76 1.88 1.42
C CYS A 65 -3.81 1.69 2.52
N LYS A 66 -3.40 1.24 3.72
CA LYS A 66 -4.30 1.05 4.87
C LYS A 66 -4.90 2.35 5.38
N VAL A 67 -4.09 3.41 5.46
CA VAL A 67 -4.55 4.74 5.87
C VAL A 67 -5.56 5.29 4.86
N SER A 68 -5.28 5.13 3.56
CA SER A 68 -6.20 5.52 2.49
C SER A 68 -7.51 4.71 2.55
N GLU A 69 -7.44 3.40 2.78
CA GLU A 69 -8.62 2.54 2.91
C GLU A 69 -9.49 2.92 4.12
N ALA A 70 -8.86 3.22 5.27
CA ALA A 70 -9.55 3.70 6.47
C ALA A 70 -10.22 5.05 6.26
N TYR A 71 -9.58 5.96 5.52
CA TYR A 71 -10.17 7.25 5.13
C TYR A 71 -11.45 7.06 4.30
N TRP A 72 -11.38 6.25 3.24
CA TRP A 72 -12.54 5.99 2.38
C TRP A 72 -13.66 5.28 3.14
N LYS A 73 -13.32 4.30 3.98
CA LYS A 73 -14.31 3.57 4.81
C LYS A 73 -15.02 4.47 5.82
N LYS A 74 -14.34 5.50 6.36
CA LYS A 74 -14.96 6.49 7.24
C LYS A 74 -15.94 7.38 6.46
N ARG A 75 -15.54 7.81 5.26
CA ARG A 75 -16.40 8.63 4.40
C ARG A 75 -17.69 7.93 3.99
N GLU A 76 -17.60 6.65 3.62
CA GLU A 76 -18.79 5.83 3.27
C GLU A 76 -19.76 5.69 4.44
N LYS A 77 -19.27 5.63 5.69
CA LYS A 77 -20.12 5.58 6.88
C LYS A 77 -20.78 6.92 7.19
N ASP A 78 -20.07 8.01 7.00
CA ASP A 78 -20.60 9.36 7.22
C ASP A 78 -21.68 9.71 6.18
N GLU A 79 -21.53 9.24 4.94
CA GLU A 79 -22.54 9.34 3.88
C GLU A 79 -23.79 8.49 4.20
N GLN A 80 -23.62 7.22 4.61
CA GLN A 80 -24.74 6.33 4.97
C GLN A 80 -25.50 6.73 6.25
N ALA A 81 -24.86 7.49 7.16
CA ALA A 81 -25.50 7.98 8.38
C ALA A 81 -26.28 9.30 8.17
N SER A 82 -26.17 9.90 6.98
CA SER A 82 -26.81 11.17 6.63
C SER A 82 -28.05 10.99 5.73
N GLU A 83 -28.40 9.75 5.38
CA GLU A 83 -29.68 9.34 4.76
C GLU A 83 -30.64 8.76 5.82
#